data_AF-A0A117KLT3-F1
#
_entry.id   AF-A0A117KLT3-F1
#
_cell.length_a   1.000
_cell.length_b   1.000
_cell.length_c   1.000
_cell.angle_alpha   90.00
_cell.angle_beta   90.00
_cell.angle_gamma   90.00
#
_symmetry.space_group_name_H-M   'P 1'
#
loop_
_entity.id
_entity.type
_entity.pdbx_description
1 polymer ?
#
loop_
_entity_poly.entity_id
_entity_poly.type
_entity_poly.pdbx_seq_one_letter_code
_entity_poly.pdbx_strand_id
1 'polypeptide(L)'
;MRILIFDPKIAGVSGDMLLSSLIDLTNSLDEVLELEEVINRLDSCRKFKVNVVERDAGIRAKGLEIEIEERKLANPSEFKRAVEFVVNHMDLPERGAKWSGM
;
A
#
# COMPACT_ATOMS: atom_id res chain seq x y z
N MET A 1 -9.07 6.29 -15.48
CA MET A 1 -8.10 6.26 -14.37
C MET A 1 -6.76 5.75 -14.88
N ARG A 2 -5.63 6.32 -14.46
CA ARG A 2 -4.29 5.85 -14.83
C ARG A 2 -3.68 5.19 -13.59
N ILE A 3 -3.32 3.92 -13.69
CA ILE A 3 -2.64 3.19 -12.61
C ILE A 3 -1.17 3.08 -12.98
N LEU A 4 -0.30 3.50 -12.06
CA LEU A 4 1.14 3.26 -12.16
C LEU A 4 1.48 2.03 -11.35
N ILE A 5 2.02 1.01 -12.02
CA ILE A 5 2.51 -0.20 -11.37
C ILE A 5 4.00 -0.05 -11.18
N PHE A 6 4.45 -0.06 -9.93
CA PHE A 6 5.87 -0.16 -9.59
C PHE A 6 6.20 -1.63 -9.34
N ASP A 7 7.17 -2.16 -10.10
CA ASP A 7 7.78 -3.45 -9.79
C ASP A 7 9.11 -3.22 -9.05
N PRO A 8 9.11 -3.24 -7.71
CA PRO A 8 10.30 -2.93 -6.91
C PRO A 8 11.41 -3.97 -7.10
N LYS A 9 11.11 -5.20 -7.51
CA LYS A 9 12.12 -6.25 -7.74
C LYS A 9 13.10 -5.87 -8.84
N ILE A 10 12.64 -5.19 -9.89
CA ILE A 10 13.49 -4.77 -11.02
C ILE A 10 14.42 -3.63 -10.60
N ALA A 11 13.99 -2.78 -9.67
CA ALA A 11 14.76 -1.62 -9.20
C ALA A 11 15.76 -1.95 -8.08
N GLY A 12 15.74 -3.18 -7.54
CA GLY A 12 16.53 -3.55 -6.36
C GLY A 12 16.10 -2.82 -5.08
N VAL A 13 14.87 -2.29 -5.06
CA VAL A 13 14.29 -1.60 -3.90
C VAL A 13 13.29 -2.53 -3.24
N SER A 14 13.17 -2.48 -1.92
CA SER A 14 12.11 -3.21 -1.21
C SER A 14 10.82 -2.40 -1.23
N GLY A 15 9.70 -3.00 -1.64
CA GLY A 15 8.42 -2.29 -1.78
C GLY A 15 7.87 -1.74 -0.46
N ASP A 16 8.06 -2.49 0.62
CA ASP A 16 7.75 -2.08 1.99
C ASP A 16 8.62 -0.90 2.45
N MET A 17 9.91 -0.83 2.08
CA MET A 17 10.77 0.32 2.37
C MET A 17 10.31 1.60 1.65
N LEU A 18 9.85 1.48 0.41
CA LEU A 18 9.26 2.62 -0.31
C LEU A 18 8.00 3.12 0.42
N LEU A 19 7.10 2.21 0.76
CA LEU A 19 5.87 2.55 1.47
C LEU A 19 6.16 3.13 2.86
N SER A 20 7.12 2.57 3.60
CA SER A 20 7.48 3.04 4.94
C SER A 20 8.05 4.45 4.90
N SER A 21 8.89 4.73 3.90
CA SER A 21 9.45 6.06 3.66
C SER A 21 8.36 7.08 3.31
N LEU A 22 7.36 6.70 2.52
CA LEU A 22 6.23 7.58 2.21
C LEU A 22 5.42 7.90 3.46
N ILE A 23 5.09 6.90 4.28
CA ILE A 23 4.35 7.10 5.55
C ILE A 23 5.15 7.97 6.52
N ASP A 24 6.48 7.84 6.53
CA ASP A 24 7.35 8.68 7.37
C ASP A 24 7.34 10.14 6.89
N LEU A 25 7.41 10.36 5.59
CA LEU A 25 7.42 11.70 4.98
C LEU A 25 6.06 12.42 5.01
N THR A 26 4.95 11.69 4.82
CA THR A 26 3.61 12.29 4.68
C THR A 26 2.76 12.18 5.94
N ASN A 27 3.14 11.30 6.87
CA ASN A 27 2.33 10.93 8.03
C ASN A 27 0.92 10.37 7.69
N SER A 28 0.74 9.86 6.47
CA SER A 28 -0.51 9.29 5.94
C SER A 28 -0.76 7.86 6.46
N LEU A 29 -1.07 7.74 7.75
CA LEU A 29 -1.40 6.45 8.37
C LEU A 29 -2.86 6.03 8.10
N ASP A 30 -3.78 6.99 8.02
CA ASP A 30 -5.20 6.72 7.86
C ASP A 30 -5.49 6.05 6.50
N GLU A 31 -4.81 6.50 5.45
CA GLU A 31 -4.91 5.93 4.10
C GLU A 31 -4.39 4.48 4.05
N VAL A 32 -3.44 4.12 4.90
CA VAL A 32 -2.91 2.75 5.01
C VAL A 32 -3.90 1.84 5.72
N LEU A 33 -4.57 2.35 6.77
CA LEU A 33 -5.60 1.61 7.48
C LEU A 33 -6.84 1.38 6.60
N GLU A 34 -7.25 2.40 5.84
CA GLU A 34 -8.32 2.28 4.84
C GLU A 34 -7.95 1.23 3.77
N LEU A 35 -6.72 1.30 3.24
CA LEU A 35 -6.23 0.32 2.28
C LEU A 35 -6.27 -1.10 2.86
N GLU A 36 -5.87 -1.29 4.12
CA GLU A 36 -5.95 -2.57 4.81
C GLU A 36 -7.38 -3.11 4.84
N GLU A 37 -8.35 -2.30 5.27
CA GLU A 37 -9.76 -2.67 5.30
C GLU A 37 -10.26 -3.07 3.91
N VAL A 38 -9.91 -2.28 2.89
CA VAL A 38 -10.34 -2.52 1.51
C VAL A 38 -9.79 -3.83 0.96
N ILE A 39 -8.49 -4.09 1.15
CA ILE A 39 -7.84 -5.33 0.67
C ILE A 39 -8.43 -6.56 1.35
N ASN A 40 -8.77 -6.49 2.64
CA ASN A 40 -9.41 -7.59 3.36
C ASN A 40 -10.80 -7.98 2.81
N ARG A 41 -11.44 -7.13 2.00
CA ARG A 41 -12.72 -7.45 1.34
C ARG A 41 -12.55 -8.18 0.00
N LEU A 42 -11.32 -8.35 -0.50
CA LEU A 42 -11.08 -9.07 -1.74
C LEU A 42 -11.25 -10.58 -1.51
N ASP A 43 -12.01 -11.25 -2.38
CA ASP A 43 -12.15 -12.72 -2.37
C ASP A 43 -10.81 -13.47 -2.52
N SER A 44 -9.78 -12.80 -3.04
CA SER A 44 -8.43 -13.35 -3.18
C SER A 44 -7.57 -13.20 -1.90
N CYS A 45 -8.02 -12.40 -0.94
CA CYS A 45 -7.29 -12.10 0.28
C CYS A 45 -8.08 -12.57 1.50
N ARG A 46 -7.50 -13.51 2.25
CA ARG A 46 -8.09 -14.00 3.51
C ARG A 46 -7.73 -13.10 4.69
N LYS A 47 -6.51 -12.56 4.66
CA LYS A 47 -6.00 -11.66 5.69
C LYS A 47 -4.95 -10.74 5.06
N PHE A 48 -5.09 -9.46 5.30
CA PHE A 48 -4.07 -8.45 5.04
C PHE A 48 -3.97 -7.59 6.30
N LYS A 49 -2.78 -7.43 6.86
CA LYS A 49 -2.57 -6.61 8.04
C LYS A 49 -1.28 -5.83 7.90
N VAL A 50 -1.34 -4.55 8.26
CA VAL A 50 -0.21 -3.63 8.22
C VAL A 50 0.01 -3.06 9.61
N ASN A 51 1.17 -3.35 10.20
CA ASN A 51 1.60 -2.67 11.42
C ASN A 51 2.71 -1.68 11.06
N VAL A 52 2.51 -0.42 11.43
CA VAL A 52 3.57 0.60 11.36
C VAL A 52 4.25 0.68 12.71
N VAL A 53 5.55 0.44 12.72
CA VAL A 53 6.35 0.33 13.94
C VAL A 53 7.47 1.35 13.90
N GLU A 54 7.70 2.06 15.01
CA GLU A 54 8.87 2.92 15.11
C GLU A 54 10.12 2.05 15.32
N ARG A 55 11.18 2.35 14.58
CA ARG A 55 12.49 1.69 14.68
C ARG A 55 13.52 2.74 15.03
N ASP A 56 14.31 2.47 16.07
CA ASP A 56 15.44 3.30 16.46
C ASP A 56 16.71 2.44 16.49
N ALA A 57 17.62 2.76 15.57
CA ALA A 57 18.96 2.18 15.50
C ALA A 57 20.04 3.29 15.39
N GLY A 58 19.77 4.46 15.98
CA GLY A 58 20.57 5.68 15.85
C GLY A 58 19.96 6.74 14.94
N ILE A 59 18.99 6.35 14.11
CA ILE A 59 18.06 7.23 13.39
C ILE A 59 16.66 6.66 13.61
N ARG A 60 15.70 7.52 13.99
CA ARG A 60 14.29 7.12 14.10
C ARG A 60 13.67 7.07 12.71
N ALA A 61 13.00 5.96 12.41
CA ALA A 61 12.28 5.75 11.17
C ALA A 61 11.03 4.89 11.42
N LYS A 62 10.03 5.03 10.54
CA LYS A 62 8.91 4.09 10.48
C LYS A 62 9.29 2.84 9.70
N GLY A 63 9.08 1.68 10.31
CA GLY A 63 9.10 0.37 9.67
C GLY A 63 7.68 -0.13 9.39
N LEU A 64 7.56 -1.03 8.41
CA LEU A 64 6.32 -1.72 8.06
C LEU A 64 6.48 -3.21 8.30
N GLU A 65 5.50 -3.79 8.99
CA GLU A 65 5.31 -5.23 9.08
C GLU A 65 4.00 -5.57 8.39
N ILE A 66 4.07 -6.37 7.32
CA ILE A 66 2.92 -6.74 6.51
C ILE A 66 2.69 -8.25 6.65
N GLU A 67 1.50 -8.63 7.11
CA GLU A 67 1.04 -10.02 7.15
C GLU A 67 0.01 -10.22 6.03
N ILE A 68 0.22 -11.22 5.18
CA ILE A 68 -0.68 -11.53 4.06
C ILE A 68 -0.98 -13.03 4.03
N GLU A 69 -2.27 -13.37 4.08
CA GLU A 69 -2.79 -14.68 3.67
C GLU A 69 -3.65 -14.49 2.42
N GLU A 70 -3.12 -14.92 1.28
CA GLU A 70 -3.78 -14.78 -0.02
C GLU A 70 -3.78 -16.11 -0.79
N ARG A 71 -4.71 -16.21 -1.75
CA ARG A 71 -4.60 -17.24 -2.80
C ARG A 71 -3.92 -16.65 -4.03
N LYS A 72 -3.28 -17.51 -4.81
CA LYS A 72 -2.79 -17.11 -6.12
C LYS A 72 -3.93 -16.65 -7.02
N LEU A 73 -3.68 -15.55 -7.73
CA LEU A 73 -4.52 -15.11 -8.83
C LEU A 73 -4.33 -16.03 -10.03
N ALA A 74 -5.42 -16.37 -10.70
CA ALA A 74 -5.43 -17.32 -11.80
C ALA A 74 -4.93 -16.72 -13.12
N ASN A 75 -5.15 -15.41 -13.33
CA ASN A 75 -4.79 -14.71 -14.56
C ASN A 75 -4.66 -13.19 -14.36
N PRO A 76 -4.05 -12.46 -15.31
CA PRO A 76 -3.89 -11.01 -15.23
C PRO A 76 -5.22 -10.23 -15.13
N SER A 77 -6.32 -10.74 -15.68
CA SER A 77 -7.62 -10.09 -15.60
C SER A 77 -8.15 -10.08 -14.16
N GLU A 78 -7.83 -11.09 -13.37
CA GLU A 78 -8.18 -11.13 -11.95
C GLU A 78 -7.41 -10.08 -11.14
N PHE A 79 -6.11 -9.89 -11.44
CA PHE A 79 -5.32 -8.80 -10.87
C PHE A 79 -5.93 -7.43 -11.20
N LYS A 80 -6.29 -7.20 -12.47
CA LYS A 80 -6.94 -5.96 -12.90
C LYS A 80 -8.22 -5.69 -12.11
N ARG A 81 -9.08 -6.71 -11.93
CA ARG A 81 -10.31 -6.60 -11.14
C ARG A 81 -10.04 -6.30 -9.67
N ALA A 82 -9.03 -6.93 -9.07
CA ALA A 82 -8.66 -6.65 -7.68
C ALA A 82 -8.20 -5.19 -7.52
N VAL A 83 -7.36 -4.68 -8.42
CA VAL A 83 -6.93 -3.28 -8.40
C VAL A 83 -8.11 -2.33 -8.63
N GLU A 84 -8.98 -2.62 -9.59
CA GLU A 84 -10.20 -1.83 -9.82
C GLU A 84 -11.13 -1.83 -8.61
N PHE A 85 -11.29 -2.97 -7.93
CA PHE A 85 -12.05 -3.07 -6.69
C PHE A 85 -11.45 -2.16 -5.62
N VAL A 86 -10.14 -2.25 -5.36
CA VAL A 86 -9.49 -1.45 -4.32
C VAL A 86 -9.68 0.03 -4.59
N VAL A 87 -9.40 0.48 -5.82
CA VAL A 87 -9.49 1.90 -6.13
C VAL A 87 -10.92 2.43 -6.09
N ASN A 88 -11.92 1.64 -6.52
CA ASN A 88 -13.31 2.07 -6.48
C ASN A 88 -13.89 2.17 -5.06
N HIS A 89 -13.21 1.59 -4.07
CA HIS A 89 -13.65 1.60 -2.67
C HIS A 89 -12.70 2.32 -1.73
N MET A 90 -11.69 3.00 -2.27
CA MET A 90 -10.86 3.95 -1.54
C MET A 90 -11.28 5.38 -1.86
N ASP A 91 -11.23 6.27 -0.88
CA ASP A 91 -11.45 7.70 -1.09
C ASP A 91 -10.19 8.39 -1.66
N LEU A 92 -9.80 8.00 -2.88
CA LEU A 92 -8.64 8.58 -3.54
C LEU A 92 -8.98 9.95 -4.16
N PRO A 93 -8.19 11.00 -3.90
CA PRO A 93 -8.43 12.31 -4.49
C PRO A 93 -8.28 12.26 -6.03
N GLU A 94 -9.18 12.96 -6.75
CA GLU A 94 -9.25 12.97 -8.22
C GLU A 94 -7.94 13.43 -8.92
N ARG A 95 -7.09 14.14 -8.19
CA ARG A 95 -5.71 14.46 -8.55
C ARG A 95 -4.83 14.25 -7.33
N GLY A 96 -3.71 13.56 -7.50
CA GLY A 96 -2.70 13.41 -6.45
C GLY A 96 -2.45 14.75 -5.77
N ALA A 97 -2.56 14.75 -4.43
CA ALA A 97 -2.60 15.95 -3.63
C ALA A 97 -1.52 16.95 -4.05
N LYS A 98 -1.91 18.22 -4.22
CA LYS A 98 -0.91 19.29 -4.36
C LYS A 98 -0.09 19.29 -3.08
N TRP A 99 1.19 18.94 -3.19
CA TRP A 99 2.15 19.19 -2.12
C TRP A 99 2.24 20.70 -1.91
N SER A 100 1.58 21.20 -0.86
CA SER A 100 1.78 22.54 -0.30
C SER A 100 2.83 22.42 0.79
N GLY A 101 4.11 22.52 0.43
CA GLY A 101 5.19 22.46 1.41
C GLY A 101 5.05 23.58 2.43
N MET A 102 5.16 23.23 3.71
CA MET A 102 5.60 24.15 4.77
C MET A 102 7.10 24.02 4.94
#